data_AF-A0A535VRJ0-F1
#
_entry.id   AF-A0A535VRJ0-F1
#
_cell.length_a   1.000
_cell.length_b   1.000
_cell.length_c   1.000
_cell.angle_alpha   90.00
_cell.angle_beta   90.00
_cell.angle_gamma   90.00
#
_symmetry.space_group_name_H-M   'P 1'
#
loop_
_entity.id
_entity.type
_entity.pdbx_description
1 polymer ?
#
loop_
_entity_poly.entity_id
_entity_poly.type
_entity_poly.pdbx_seq_one_letter_code
_entity_poly.pdbx_strand_id
1 'polypeptide(L)'
;MQDNIIVFPEPFPDDNAQLVTHALPISLMSLIGREHEMKAIHALLLRPDVRLLTLTGTAGVGKTRLALEVARELVHDFADGVYFVSLAPISDPAFVIPTIAHSMGLTESGSQPLLEQLKTSQRDKHRLLLLDNFEHVISAATLLAELLEACP
;
A
#
# COMPACT_ATOMS: atom_id res chain seq x y z
N MET A 1 9.91 17.89 -7.08
CA MET A 1 9.17 16.61 -7.15
C MET A 1 9.17 16.02 -5.76
N GLN A 2 7.97 15.73 -5.24
CA GLN A 2 7.72 15.16 -3.91
C GLN A 2 7.32 13.72 -4.15
N ASP A 3 8.05 12.75 -3.59
CA ASP A 3 7.64 11.35 -3.69
C ASP A 3 6.55 11.12 -2.62
N ASN A 4 5.36 10.72 -3.04
CA ASN A 4 4.22 10.49 -2.15
C ASN A 4 3.97 8.99 -2.05
N ILE A 5 4.09 8.46 -0.83
CA ILE A 5 3.83 7.06 -0.54
C ILE A 5 2.49 6.94 0.17
N ILE A 6 1.56 6.17 -0.37
CA ILE A 6 0.18 6.04 0.15
C ILE A 6 0.01 4.67 0.82
N VAL A 7 -0.51 4.67 2.04
CA VAL A 7 -0.59 3.49 2.92
C VAL A 7 -1.97 3.34 3.57
N PHE A 8 -2.55 2.13 3.55
CA PHE A 8 -3.90 1.79 4.02
C PHE A 8 -3.88 0.82 5.22
N PRO A 9 -4.49 1.14 6.36
CA PRO A 9 -4.83 0.12 7.39
C PRO A 9 -6.32 0.13 7.85
N GLU A 10 -6.90 -1.04 8.19
CA GLU A 10 -8.31 -1.23 8.61
C GLU A 10 -8.49 -2.39 9.64
N PRO A 11 -9.31 -2.29 10.71
CA PRO A 11 -9.26 -3.25 11.83
C PRO A 11 -10.28 -4.43 11.77
N PHE A 12 -10.04 -5.47 12.63
CA PHE A 12 -10.96 -6.53 13.19
C PHE A 12 -10.95 -7.98 12.61
N PRO A 13 -11.44 -9.05 13.33
CA PRO A 13 -10.60 -10.03 14.03
C PRO A 13 -10.60 -11.50 13.49
N ASP A 14 -9.54 -12.20 13.91
CA ASP A 14 -9.28 -13.65 14.11
C ASP A 14 -9.24 -14.69 12.97
N ASP A 15 -8.05 -15.32 12.96
CA ASP A 15 -7.69 -16.75 12.83
C ASP A 15 -8.00 -17.49 11.52
N ASN A 16 -7.11 -17.34 10.54
CA ASN A 16 -6.60 -18.50 9.79
C ASN A 16 -5.32 -18.16 9.03
N ALA A 17 -4.19 -18.61 9.57
CA ALA A 17 -2.89 -18.57 8.92
C ALA A 17 -2.87 -19.46 7.66
N GLN A 18 -3.13 -18.89 6.49
CA GLN A 18 -2.82 -19.52 5.20
C GLN A 18 -1.99 -18.57 4.34
N LEU A 19 -0.66 -18.67 4.53
CA LEU A 19 0.42 -18.42 3.56
C LEU A 19 0.16 -17.29 2.54
N VAL A 20 0.03 -16.06 3.00
CA VAL A 20 0.04 -14.89 2.10
C VAL A 20 1.48 -14.47 1.85
N THR A 21 1.95 -14.65 0.62
CA THR A 21 3.30 -14.33 0.16
C THR A 21 3.53 -12.82 0.21
N HIS A 22 4.39 -12.38 1.14
CA HIS A 22 4.87 -11.01 1.28
C HIS A 22 5.74 -10.60 0.08
N ALA A 23 5.19 -9.85 -0.87
CA ALA A 23 5.89 -9.41 -2.08
C ALA A 23 6.70 -8.12 -1.87
N LEU A 24 7.45 -8.02 -0.78
CA LEU A 24 8.29 -6.84 -0.50
C LEU A 24 9.70 -7.00 -1.12
N PRO A 25 10.19 -6.03 -1.93
CA PRO A 25 11.53 -6.04 -2.51
C PRO A 25 12.63 -6.17 -1.46
N ILE A 26 13.52 -7.17 -1.57
CA ILE A 26 14.61 -7.42 -0.62
C ILE A 26 15.53 -6.20 -0.53
N SER A 27 15.67 -5.62 0.68
CA SER A 27 16.67 -4.58 0.93
C SER A 27 18.02 -5.21 1.26
N LEU A 28 19.04 -4.90 0.46
CA LEU A 28 20.41 -5.40 0.66
C LEU A 28 21.20 -4.62 1.72
N MET A 29 20.60 -3.60 2.32
CA MET A 29 21.27 -2.70 3.27
C MET A 29 20.34 -2.37 4.46
N SER A 30 20.89 -2.25 5.66
CA SER A 30 20.17 -1.82 6.87
C SER A 30 19.85 -0.32 6.83
N LEU A 31 18.65 0.07 7.26
CA LEU A 31 18.22 1.46 7.38
C LEU A 31 18.75 2.04 8.70
N ILE A 32 19.67 3.00 8.62
CA ILE A 32 20.36 3.57 9.79
C ILE A 32 19.80 4.96 10.12
N GLY A 33 19.51 5.23 11.39
CA GLY A 33 19.20 6.59 11.86
C GLY A 33 17.79 7.06 11.52
N ARG A 34 16.86 6.12 11.30
CA ARG A 34 15.44 6.37 10.98
C ARG A 34 14.49 5.74 11.99
N GLU A 35 15.00 5.34 13.15
CA GLU A 35 14.25 4.59 14.16
C GLU A 35 13.09 5.44 14.73
N HIS A 36 13.25 6.76 14.77
CA HIS A 36 12.18 7.66 15.22
C HIS A 36 11.06 7.77 14.19
N GLU A 37 11.41 7.97 12.92
CA GLU A 37 10.44 8.02 11.83
C GLU A 37 9.71 6.69 11.66
N MET A 38 10.42 5.56 11.76
CA MET A 38 9.81 4.23 11.75
C MET A 38 8.78 4.12 12.88
N LYS A 39 9.14 4.43 14.12
CA LYS A 39 8.20 4.40 15.26
C LYS A 39 6.98 5.29 15.05
N ALA A 40 7.18 6.48 14.49
CA ALA A 40 6.08 7.41 14.20
C ALA A 40 5.13 6.83 13.13
N ILE A 41 5.68 6.26 12.06
CA ILE A 41 4.90 5.63 10.98
C ILE A 41 4.15 4.41 11.52
N HIS A 42 4.80 3.53 12.29
CA HIS A 42 4.15 2.39 12.95
C HIS A 42 2.96 2.85 13.82
N ALA A 43 3.19 3.83 14.68
CA ALA A 43 2.15 4.33 15.57
C ALA A 43 0.97 4.94 14.81
N LEU A 44 1.20 5.55 13.65
CA LEU A 44 0.14 6.07 12.78
C LEU A 44 -0.58 4.94 12.03
N LEU A 45 0.13 3.94 11.51
CA LEU A 45 -0.46 2.85 10.74
C LEU A 45 -1.24 1.85 11.60
N LEU A 46 -0.91 1.73 12.89
CA LEU A 46 -1.66 0.88 13.82
C LEU A 46 -2.88 1.56 14.43
N ARG A 47 -3.15 2.82 14.05
CA ARG A 47 -4.34 3.53 14.50
C ARG A 47 -5.54 3.21 13.61
N PRO A 48 -6.68 2.79 14.18
CA PRO A 48 -7.86 2.42 13.41
C PRO A 48 -8.52 3.61 12.69
N ASP A 49 -8.21 4.85 13.07
CA ASP A 49 -8.74 6.06 12.43
C ASP A 49 -7.88 6.58 11.26
N VAL A 50 -6.68 6.01 11.07
CA VAL A 50 -5.76 6.43 10.01
C VAL A 50 -5.86 5.46 8.85
N ARG A 51 -6.63 5.78 7.82
CA ARG A 51 -6.80 4.90 6.63
C ARG A 51 -5.90 5.25 5.44
N LEU A 52 -5.19 6.38 5.56
CA LEU A 52 -4.26 6.89 4.57
C LEU A 52 -3.09 7.59 5.27
N LEU A 53 -1.88 7.12 5.05
CA LEU A 53 -0.66 7.83 5.41
C LEU A 53 0.13 8.19 4.16
N THR A 54 0.48 9.48 4.03
CA THR A 54 1.34 9.97 2.95
C THR A 54 2.74 10.30 3.48
N LEU A 55 3.77 9.58 3.04
CA LEU A 55 5.15 9.99 3.33
C LEU A 55 5.58 11.04 2.31
N THR A 56 5.97 12.21 2.80
CA THR A 56 6.45 13.32 1.96
C THR A 56 7.87 13.69 2.35
N GLY A 57 8.62 14.25 1.41
CA GLY A 57 9.99 14.68 1.66
C GLY A 57 10.77 14.85 0.35
N THR A 58 11.99 15.38 0.46
CA THR A 58 12.85 15.60 -0.70
C THR A 58 13.17 14.30 -1.45
N ALA A 59 13.43 14.40 -2.75
CA ALA A 59 13.88 13.26 -3.54
C ALA A 59 15.19 12.70 -2.97
N GLY A 60 15.32 11.37 -2.96
CA GLY A 60 16.55 10.70 -2.50
C GLY A 60 16.74 10.62 -0.97
N VAL A 61 15.82 11.14 -0.16
CA VAL A 61 15.88 11.05 1.32
C VAL A 61 15.62 9.64 1.87
N GLY A 62 15.22 8.70 0.98
CA GLY A 62 15.01 7.29 1.29
C GLY A 62 13.59 6.92 1.68
N LYS A 63 12.56 7.67 1.24
CA LYS A 63 11.15 7.42 1.60
C LYS A 63 10.67 6.02 1.24
N THR A 64 10.93 5.58 0.00
CA THR A 64 10.61 4.22 -0.44
C THR A 64 11.21 3.18 0.49
N ARG A 65 12.49 3.38 0.85
CA ARG A 65 13.20 2.43 1.71
C ARG A 65 12.68 2.43 3.14
N LEU A 66 12.38 3.60 3.69
CA LEU A 66 11.73 3.74 4.99
C LEU A 66 10.36 3.03 5.01
N ALA A 67 9.54 3.28 3.99
CA ALA A 67 8.22 2.67 3.89
C ALA A 67 8.28 1.15 3.74
N LEU A 68 9.22 0.65 2.92
CA LEU A 68 9.46 -0.78 2.77
C LEU A 68 9.92 -1.43 4.07
N GLU A 69 10.79 -0.77 4.84
CA GLU A 69 11.26 -1.31 6.13
C GLU A 69 10.11 -1.37 7.15
N VAL A 70 9.31 -0.29 7.25
CA VAL A 70 8.11 -0.29 8.10
C VAL A 70 7.11 -1.35 7.67
N ALA A 71 6.86 -1.47 6.36
CA ALA A 71 5.98 -2.49 5.80
C ALA A 71 6.47 -3.91 6.11
N ARG A 72 7.79 -4.14 6.18
CA ARG A 72 8.39 -5.42 6.59
C ARG A 72 8.15 -5.73 8.06
N GLU A 73 8.31 -4.75 8.93
CA GLU A 73 8.09 -4.95 10.37
C GLU A 73 6.60 -5.15 10.69
N LEU A 74 5.70 -4.52 9.93
CA LEU A 74 4.25 -4.63 10.11
C LEU A 74 3.61 -5.85 9.44
N VAL A 75 4.40 -6.71 8.79
CA VAL A 75 3.91 -7.92 8.10
C VAL A 75 2.95 -8.74 8.96
N HIS A 76 3.24 -8.87 10.26
CA HIS A 76 2.42 -9.66 11.17
C HIS A 76 1.20 -8.92 11.73
N ASP A 77 1.18 -7.59 11.64
CA ASP A 77 0.05 -6.77 12.06
C ASP A 77 -1.07 -6.77 11.01
N PHE A 78 -0.72 -6.90 9.72
CA PHE A 78 -1.66 -6.95 8.59
C PHE A 78 -1.97 -8.39 8.16
N ALA A 79 -2.97 -9.00 8.80
CA ALA A 79 -3.33 -10.41 8.63
C ALA A 79 -3.63 -10.82 7.17
N ASP A 80 -4.17 -9.91 6.37
CA ASP A 80 -4.50 -10.16 4.96
C ASP A 80 -3.37 -9.81 3.98
N GLY A 81 -2.22 -9.40 4.52
CA GLY A 81 -0.97 -9.22 3.80
C GLY A 81 -0.57 -7.77 3.56
N VAL A 82 0.70 -7.65 3.15
CA VAL A 82 1.35 -6.38 2.81
C VAL A 82 1.76 -6.42 1.33
N TYR A 83 1.33 -5.42 0.57
CA TYR A 83 1.48 -5.35 -0.88
C TYR A 83 2.24 -4.09 -1.28
N PHE A 84 3.34 -4.25 -2.01
CA PHE A 84 4.07 -3.15 -2.61
C PHE A 84 3.72 -2.98 -4.10
N VAL A 85 3.39 -1.76 -4.49
CA VAL A 85 3.06 -1.40 -5.87
C VAL A 85 3.93 -0.23 -6.31
N SER A 86 4.90 -0.52 -7.18
CA SER A 86 5.69 0.52 -7.82
C SER A 86 4.92 1.07 -9.03
N LEU A 87 4.59 2.36 -9.01
CA LEU A 87 3.96 3.06 -10.13
C LEU A 87 4.97 3.77 -11.02
N ALA A 88 6.27 3.62 -10.76
CA ALA A 88 7.36 4.17 -11.57
C ALA A 88 7.25 3.88 -13.08
N PRO A 89 6.86 2.67 -13.54
CA PRO A 89 6.71 2.42 -14.98
C PRO A 89 5.39 2.92 -15.57
N ILE A 90 4.48 3.47 -14.75
CA ILE A 90 3.13 3.84 -15.17
C ILE A 90 3.09 5.32 -15.56
N SER A 91 2.89 5.56 -16.85
CA SER A 91 2.71 6.92 -17.39
C SER A 91 1.25 7.27 -17.66
N ASP A 92 0.40 6.27 -17.86
CA ASP A 92 -1.03 6.45 -18.11
C ASP A 92 -1.84 6.06 -16.86
N PRO A 93 -2.59 7.01 -16.25
CA PRO A 93 -3.41 6.79 -15.06
C PRO A 93 -4.38 5.62 -15.16
N ALA A 94 -4.82 5.25 -16.37
CA ALA A 94 -5.72 4.12 -16.59
C ALA A 94 -5.12 2.78 -16.13
N PHE A 95 -3.79 2.66 -16.07
CA PHE A 95 -3.10 1.44 -15.64
C PHE A 95 -2.85 1.35 -14.13
N VAL A 96 -3.16 2.38 -13.36
CA VAL A 96 -2.96 2.36 -11.90
C VAL A 96 -3.79 1.26 -11.24
N ILE A 97 -5.10 1.22 -11.53
CA ILE A 97 -6.02 0.21 -10.98
C ILE A 97 -5.63 -1.22 -11.42
N PRO A 98 -5.36 -1.50 -12.71
CA PRO A 98 -4.80 -2.79 -13.14
C PRO A 98 -3.53 -3.20 -12.42
N THR A 99 -2.59 -2.27 -12.21
CA THR A 99 -1.32 -2.56 -11.54
C THR A 99 -1.54 -2.94 -10.08
N ILE A 100 -2.41 -2.20 -9.38
CA ILE A 100 -2.81 -2.50 -8.00
C ILE A 100 -3.51 -3.86 -7.91
N ALA A 101 -4.48 -4.13 -8.78
CA ALA A 101 -5.19 -5.40 -8.85
C ALA A 101 -4.24 -6.58 -9.04
N HIS A 102 -3.34 -6.47 -10.03
CA HIS A 102 -2.38 -7.52 -10.34
C HIS A 102 -1.43 -7.80 -9.18
N SER A 103 -0.97 -6.75 -8.47
CA SER A 103 -0.13 -6.91 -7.27
C SER A 103 -0.80 -7.72 -6.15
N MET A 104 -2.13 -7.71 -6.12
CA MET A 104 -2.94 -8.45 -5.16
C MET A 104 -3.43 -9.80 -5.70
N GLY A 105 -2.93 -10.24 -6.86
CA GLY A 105 -3.31 -11.50 -7.49
C GLY A 105 -4.69 -11.47 -8.17
N LEU A 106 -5.28 -10.30 -8.34
CA LEU A 106 -6.53 -10.14 -9.08
C LEU A 106 -6.23 -10.02 -10.57
N THR A 107 -6.98 -10.76 -11.37
CA THR A 107 -6.96 -10.66 -12.83
C THR A 107 -8.32 -10.26 -13.32
N GLU A 108 -8.36 -9.39 -14.33
CA GLU A 108 -9.59 -9.04 -15.01
C GLU A 108 -10.22 -10.32 -15.59
N SER A 109 -11.28 -10.78 -14.92
CA SER A 109 -12.01 -11.98 -15.29
C SER A 109 -13.50 -11.69 -15.22
N GLY A 110 -14.22 -12.12 -16.26
CA GLY A 110 -15.67 -11.89 -16.38
C GLY A 110 -16.04 -10.48 -16.84
N SER A 111 -17.26 -10.06 -16.50
CA SER A 111 -17.88 -8.82 -16.97
C SER A 111 -17.82 -7.66 -15.96
N GLN A 112 -17.28 -7.89 -14.76
CA GLN A 112 -17.22 -6.87 -13.71
C GLN A 112 -15.95 -6.02 -13.86
N PRO A 113 -16.05 -4.67 -13.84
CA PRO A 113 -14.89 -3.79 -13.91
C PRO A 113 -13.88 -4.07 -12.79
N LEU A 114 -12.58 -4.00 -13.12
CA LEU A 114 -11.50 -4.35 -12.19
C LEU A 114 -11.48 -3.49 -10.92
N LEU A 115 -11.90 -2.21 -11.01
CA LEU A 115 -12.07 -1.34 -9.85
C LEU A 115 -13.11 -1.89 -8.85
N GLU A 116 -14.22 -2.43 -9.34
CA GLU A 116 -15.26 -2.99 -8.47
C GLU A 116 -14.83 -4.33 -7.87
N GLN A 117 -14.06 -5.13 -8.62
CA GLN A 117 -13.43 -6.34 -8.09
C GLN A 117 -12.45 -5.99 -6.97
N LEU A 118 -11.63 -4.96 -7.18
CA LEU A 118 -10.72 -4.41 -6.17
C LEU A 118 -11.47 -3.95 -4.92
N LYS A 119 -12.48 -3.06 -5.06
CA LYS A 119 -13.31 -2.60 -3.95
C LYS A 119 -13.88 -3.77 -3.14
N THR A 120 -14.43 -4.77 -3.82
CA THR A 120 -14.98 -5.98 -3.18
C THR A 120 -13.89 -6.78 -2.47
N SER A 121 -12.72 -6.91 -3.07
CA SER A 121 -11.60 -7.67 -2.51
C SER A 121 -10.98 -7.04 -1.26
N GLN A 122 -11.20 -5.73 -1.06
CA GLN A 122 -10.67 -4.96 0.06
C GLN A 122 -11.65 -4.87 1.23
N ARG A 123 -12.94 -5.16 1.00
CA ARG A 123 -13.93 -5.20 2.09
C ARG A 123 -13.54 -6.26 3.11
N ASP A 124 -13.67 -5.89 4.38
CA ASP A 124 -13.47 -6.77 5.54
C ASP A 124 -12.08 -7.40 5.62
N LYS A 125 -11.03 -6.74 5.06
CA LYS A 125 -9.64 -7.22 5.10
C LYS A 125 -8.68 -6.21 5.71
N HIS A 126 -7.77 -6.70 6.55
CA HIS A 126 -6.68 -5.92 7.11
C HIS A 126 -5.42 -6.02 6.26
N ARG A 127 -5.34 -5.19 5.22
CA ARG A 127 -4.22 -5.17 4.26
C ARG A 127 -3.46 -3.87 4.31
N LEU A 128 -2.14 -3.96 4.19
CA LEU A 128 -1.29 -2.81 3.94
C LEU A 128 -0.97 -2.70 2.45
N LEU A 129 -1.48 -1.66 1.80
CA LEU A 129 -1.11 -1.35 0.42
C LEU A 129 -0.11 -0.19 0.40
N LEU A 130 1.09 -0.44 -0.10
CA LEU A 130 2.17 0.53 -0.22
C LEU A 130 2.33 0.95 -1.69
N LEU A 131 1.86 2.15 -2.03
CA LEU A 131 2.01 2.72 -3.37
C LEU A 131 3.24 3.63 -3.42
N ASP A 132 4.15 3.38 -4.37
CA ASP A 132 5.33 4.22 -4.61
C ASP A 132 5.25 4.93 -5.95
N ASN A 133 5.90 6.09 -6.05
CA ASN A 133 5.93 6.95 -7.25
C ASN A 133 4.57 7.48 -7.73
N PHE A 134 3.65 7.74 -6.80
CA PHE A 134 2.31 8.25 -7.15
C PHE A 134 2.34 9.65 -7.80
N GLU A 135 3.39 10.43 -7.60
CA GLU A 135 3.58 11.77 -8.18
C GLU A 135 3.58 11.80 -9.71
N HIS A 136 3.82 10.66 -10.37
CA HIS A 136 3.76 10.54 -11.82
C HIS A 136 2.32 10.35 -12.34
N VAL A 137 1.40 9.92 -11.48
CA VAL A 137 0.02 9.53 -11.83
C VAL A 137 -1.02 10.22 -10.95
N ILE A 138 -0.75 11.48 -10.56
CA ILE A 138 -1.61 12.27 -9.65
C ILE A 138 -3.06 12.35 -10.14
N SER A 139 -3.31 12.31 -11.44
CA SER A 139 -4.67 12.28 -12.01
C SER A 139 -5.48 11.01 -11.64
N ALA A 140 -4.83 9.95 -11.17
CA ALA A 140 -5.48 8.77 -10.60
C ALA A 140 -5.93 8.95 -9.14
N ALA A 141 -5.69 10.11 -8.51
CA ALA A 141 -6.05 10.37 -7.12
C ALA A 141 -7.54 10.13 -6.82
N THR A 142 -8.43 10.49 -7.75
CA THR A 142 -9.88 10.25 -7.60
C THR A 142 -10.21 8.76 -7.51
N LEU A 143 -9.58 7.92 -8.34
CA LEU A 143 -9.78 6.48 -8.32
C LEU A 143 -9.29 5.85 -7.01
N LEU A 144 -8.21 6.40 -6.45
CA LEU A 144 -7.68 5.96 -5.17
C LEU A 144 -8.57 6.38 -4.00
N ALA A 145 -9.16 7.58 -4.07
CA ALA A 145 -10.16 8.04 -3.10
C ALA A 145 -11.40 7.13 -3.13
N GLU A 146 -11.88 6.74 -4.31
CA GLU A 146 -12.98 5.77 -4.43
C GLU A 146 -12.64 4.40 -3.85
N LEU A 147 -11.38 3.97 -3.96
CA LEU A 147 -10.92 2.72 -3.37
C LEU A 147 -10.84 2.84 -1.83
N LEU A 148 -10.35 3.97 -1.31
CA LEU A 148 -10.34 4.30 0.12
C LEU A 148 -11.74 4.30 0.72
N GLU A 149 -12.72 4.90 0.05
CA GLU A 149 -14.10 4.96 0.52
C GLU A 149 -14.79 3.58 0.57
N ALA A 150 -14.33 2.64 -0.25
CA ALA A 150 -14.83 1.27 -0.25
C ALA A 150 -14.21 0.38 0.83
N CYS A 151 -13.15 0.85 1.49
CA CYS A 151 -12.54 0.23 2.67
C CYS A 151 -13.21 0.86 3.92
N PRO A 152 -13.98 0.07 4.71
CA PRO A 152 -14.73 0.58 5.86
C PRO A 152 -13.83 0.92 7.04
#